data_AF-A0A382VP52-F1
#
_entry.id   AF-A0A382VP52-F1
#
_cell.length_a   1.000
_cell.length_b   1.000
_cell.length_c   1.000
_cell.angle_alpha   90.00
_cell.angle_beta   90.00
_cell.angle_gamma   90.00
#
_symmetry.space_group_name_H-M   'P 1'
#
loop_
_entity.id
_entity.type
_entity.pdbx_description
1 polymer ?
#
loop_
_entity_poly.entity_id
_entity_poly.type
_entity_poly.pdbx_seq_one_letter_code
_entity_poly.pdbx_strand_id
1 'polypeptide(L)' 'VAKLFGLPSKQGLYNPVHEHDACGIGFVVHIKGERSNHIVRQALDALDCLDHRGARGCEDN' A
#
# COMPACT_ATOMS: atom_id res chain seq x y z
N VAL A 1 -8.21 -0.38 -27.08
CA VAL A 1 -7.06 0.35 -26.50
C VAL A 1 -7.52 0.93 -25.17
N ALA A 2 -7.10 0.36 -24.05
CA ALA A 2 -7.53 0.83 -22.72
C ALA A 2 -7.04 2.26 -22.52
N LYS A 3 -7.98 3.19 -22.33
CA LYS A 3 -7.67 4.59 -22.05
C LYS A 3 -7.23 4.63 -20.58
N LEU A 4 -5.93 4.83 -20.32
CA LEU A 4 -5.39 5.03 -18.97
C LEU A 4 -5.90 6.38 -18.45
N PHE A 5 -7.11 6.40 -17.89
CA PHE A 5 -7.68 7.60 -17.28
C PHE A 5 -6.89 7.95 -16.02
N GLY A 6 -6.27 9.12 -16.00
CA GLY A 6 -5.59 9.67 -14.82
C GLY A 6 -4.06 9.65 -14.86
N LEU A 7 -3.43 9.04 -15.88
CA LEU A 7 -1.97 8.98 -15.99
C LEU A 7 -1.43 9.97 -17.03
N PRO A 8 -0.24 10.59 -16.80
CA PRO A 8 0.41 11.45 -17.78
C PRO A 8 0.64 10.74 -19.12
N SER A 9 0.80 11.50 -20.21
CA SER A 9 1.24 10.92 -21.49
C SER A 9 2.69 10.42 -21.40
N LYS A 10 3.04 9.44 -22.24
CA LYS A 10 4.42 8.94 -22.35
C LYS A 10 5.38 10.10 -22.65
N GLN A 11 6.37 10.33 -21.79
CA GLN A 11 7.33 11.44 -21.92
C GLN A 11 8.72 11.05 -21.39
N GLY A 12 9.78 11.28 -22.17
CA GLY A 12 11.13 10.83 -21.81
C GLY A 12 11.18 9.32 -21.53
N LEU A 13 11.71 8.93 -20.36
CA LEU A 13 11.75 7.54 -19.88
C LEU A 13 10.43 7.06 -19.23
N TYR A 14 9.47 7.96 -19.00
CA TYR A 14 8.18 7.60 -18.40
C TYR A 14 7.30 6.85 -19.41
N ASN A 15 6.80 5.66 -19.04
CA ASN A 15 5.83 4.89 -19.81
C ASN A 15 4.63 4.52 -18.92
N PRO A 16 3.41 5.01 -19.19
CA PRO A 16 2.25 4.80 -18.33
C PRO A 16 1.88 3.33 -18.11
N VAL A 17 2.29 2.43 -19.01
CA VAL A 17 2.05 0.98 -18.87
C VAL A 17 2.89 0.33 -17.76
N HIS A 18 3.94 1.01 -17.28
CA HIS A 18 4.77 0.58 -16.15
C HIS A 18 4.39 1.32 -14.84
N GLU A 19 3.36 2.16 -14.87
CA GLU A 19 2.84 2.78 -13.65
C GLU A 19 2.11 1.71 -12.83
N HIS A 20 2.63 1.47 -11.62
CA HIS A 20 2.06 0.52 -10.68
C HIS A 20 2.07 1.15 -9.28
N ASP A 21 0.92 1.22 -8.62
CA ASP A 21 0.84 1.60 -7.21
C ASP A 21 1.62 0.59 -6.37
N ALA A 22 2.71 1.05 -5.76
CA ALA A 22 3.66 0.19 -5.07
C ALA A 22 3.31 -0.05 -3.59
N CYS A 23 2.64 0.90 -2.92
CA CYS A 23 2.38 0.83 -1.48
C CYS A 23 0.90 0.64 -1.15
N GLY A 24 0.61 -0.07 -0.05
CA GLY A 24 -0.75 -0.22 0.49
C GLY A 24 -0.97 0.63 1.75
N ILE A 25 -2.16 1.18 1.92
CA ILE A 25 -2.58 1.91 3.13
C ILE A 25 -3.96 1.44 3.58
N GLY A 26 -4.19 1.40 4.89
CA GLY A 26 -5.48 1.06 5.50
C GLY A 26 -5.61 1.63 6.90
N PHE A 27 -6.81 1.56 7.47
CA PHE A 27 -7.09 1.97 8.84
C PHE A 27 -7.99 0.95 9.53
N VAL A 28 -7.84 0.83 10.85
CA VAL A 28 -8.69 0.01 11.71
C VAL A 28 -9.27 0.91 12.80
N VAL A 29 -10.57 0.82 13.03
CA VAL A 29 -11.28 1.63 14.02
C VAL A 29 -12.26 0.80 14.80
N HIS A 30 -12.34 1.06 16.11
CA HIS A 30 -13.42 0.55 16.94
C HIS A 30 -14.60 1.52 16.86
N ILE A 31 -15.69 1.15 16.18
CA ILE A 31 -16.82 2.06 15.87
C ILE A 31 -17.47 2.67 17.12
N LYS A 32 -17.46 1.95 18.25
CA LYS A 32 -18.00 2.45 19.52
C LYS A 32 -17.01 3.27 20.35
N GLY A 33 -15.77 3.44 19.89
CA GLY A 33 -14.74 4.21 20.59
C GLY A 33 -14.08 3.51 21.79
N GLU A 34 -14.47 2.27 22.10
CA GLU A 34 -13.87 1.52 23.20
C GLU A 34 -12.38 1.25 23.01
N ARG A 35 -11.61 1.50 24.06
CA ARG A 35 -10.17 1.24 24.08
C ARG A 35 -9.90 -0.25 24.16
N SER A 36 -9.14 -0.78 23.20
CA SER A 36 -8.67 -2.18 23.23
C SER A 36 -7.33 -2.32 22.51
N ASN A 37 -6.47 -3.25 22.95
CA ASN A 37 -5.27 -3.64 22.21
C ASN A 37 -5.60 -4.47 20.95
N HIS A 38 -6.83 -4.94 20.79
CA HIS A 38 -7.26 -5.73 19.63
C HIS A 38 -7.04 -5.00 18.30
N ILE A 39 -7.32 -3.69 18.23
CA ILE A 39 -7.10 -2.89 17.02
C ILE A 39 -5.64 -2.85 16.58
N VAL A 40 -4.70 -2.94 17.54
CA VAL A 40 -3.26 -2.98 17.24
C VAL A 40 -2.89 -4.32 16.60
N ARG A 41 -3.41 -5.43 17.14
CA ARG A 41 -3.20 -6.76 16.58
C ARG A 41 -3.75 -6.87 15.16
N GLN A 42 -4.97 -6.38 14.94
CA GLN A 42 -5.57 -6.34 13.60
C GLN A 42 -4.76 -5.48 12.62
N ALA A 43 -4.19 -4.37 13.09
CA ALA A 43 -3.33 -3.53 12.24
C ALA A 43 -2.02 -4.24 11.85
N LEU A 44 -1.42 -5.02 12.77
CA LEU A 44 -0.24 -5.83 12.47
C LEU A 44 -0.57 -6.94 11.46
N ASP A 45 -1.67 -7.68 11.67
CA ASP A 45 -2.12 -8.71 10.72
C ASP A 45 -2.35 -8.13 9.31
N ALA A 46 -2.90 -6.90 9.24
CA ALA A 46 -3.10 -6.20 7.98
C ALA A 46 -1.78 -5.80 7.31
N LEU A 47 -0.76 -5.40 8.08
CA LEU A 47 0.57 -5.09 7.55
C LEU A 47 1.26 -6.34 7.01
N ASP A 48 1.14 -7.49 7.68
CA ASP A 48 1.66 -8.77 7.18
C ASP A 48 1.05 -9.14 5.81
N CYS A 49 -0.25 -8.85 5.61
CA CYS A 49 -0.90 -9.03 4.31
C CYS A 49 -0.35 -8.10 3.22
N LEU A 50 0.24 -6.96 3.59
CA LEU A 50 0.84 -5.97 2.69
C LEU A 50 2.35 -6.13 2.52
N ASP A 51 2.97 -7.09 3.19
CA ASP A 51 4.43 -7.29 3.20
C ASP A 51 5.02 -7.52 1.78
N HIS A 52 4.25 -8.11 0.86
CA HIS A 52 4.61 -8.25 -0.56
C HIS A 52 4.72 -6.92 -1.33
N ARG A 53 4.22 -5.82 -0.74
CA ARG A 53 4.28 -4.45 -1.24
C ARG A 53 5.29 -3.59 -0.49
N GLY A 54 5.95 -4.14 0.53
CA GLY A 54 6.95 -3.46 1.34
C GLY A 54 8.30 -3.38 0.63
N ALA A 55 9.00 -2.26 0.80
CA ALA A 55 10.43 -2.20 0.53
C ALA A 55 11.19 -2.98 1.61
N ARG A 56 12.26 -3.69 1.23
CA ARG A 56 13.19 -4.34 2.17
C ARG A 56 14.62 -3.84 1.93
N GLY A 57 15.39 -3.68 3.02
CA GLY A 57 16.84 -3.49 2.96
C GLY A 57 17.54 -4.76 2.48
N CYS A 58 18.80 -4.63 2.03
CA CYS A 58 19.64 -5.76 1.64
C CYS A 58 20.61 -6.20 2.75
N GLU A 59 20.55 -5.52 3.89
CA GLU A 59 21.35 -5.69 5.08
C GLU A 59 20.53 -6.30 6.21
N ASP A 60 21.21 -7.02 7.10
CA ASP A 60 20.64 -7.45 8.36
C ASP A 60 20.52 -6.26 9.33
N ASN A 61 19.52 -6.32 10.21
CA ASN A 61 19.22 -5.30 11.21
C ASN A 61 20.07 -5.43 12.48
#